data_AF-A0A2N2F6Q0-F1
#
_entry.id   AF-A0A2N2F6Q0-F1
#
_cell.length_a   1.000
_cell.length_b   1.000
_cell.length_c   1.000
_cell.angle_alpha   90.00
_cell.angle_beta   90.00
_cell.angle_gamma   90.00
#
_symmetry.space_group_name_H-M   'P 1'
#
loop_
_entity.id
_entity.type
_entity.pdbx_description
1 polymer ?
#
loop_
_entity_poly.entity_id
_entity_poly.type
_entity_poly.pdbx_seq_one_letter_code
_entity_poly.pdbx_strand_id
1 'polypeptide(L)'
;MIKNNSQKLAGIKVVHWFKDAVNADNDPLPWLVEGMDREEVNALECASHLLNSIKNGEKAELSGNHFYAISLSGMSGRVMLRDYMEGSFEELAKNVKMWFEDLSIVHRQGGTLARPPKFYAVLG
;
A
#
# COMPACT_ATOMS: atom_id res chain seq x y z
N MET A 1 1.91 -12.01 -13.45
CA MET A 1 2.63 -10.94 -12.72
C MET A 1 1.97 -9.58 -12.89
N ILE A 2 2.03 -8.92 -14.06
CA ILE A 2 1.55 -7.51 -14.19
C ILE A 2 0.04 -7.33 -14.01
N LYS A 3 -0.80 -8.29 -14.41
CA LYS A 3 -2.27 -8.15 -14.35
C LYS A 3 -2.79 -8.04 -12.91
N ASN A 4 -2.15 -8.72 -11.96
CA ASN A 4 -2.64 -8.84 -10.58
C ASN A 4 -1.99 -7.82 -9.63
N ASN A 5 -0.84 -7.25 -10.00
CA ASN A 5 -0.10 -6.27 -9.20
C ASN A 5 -0.09 -4.91 -9.91
N SER A 6 -1.27 -4.44 -10.31
CA SER A 6 -1.39 -3.13 -10.94
C SER A 6 -2.70 -2.44 -10.57
N GLN A 7 -2.61 -1.14 -10.27
CA GLN A 7 -3.73 -0.31 -9.86
C GLN A 7 -3.82 0.92 -10.76
N LYS A 8 -5.05 1.36 -11.10
CA LYS A 8 -5.25 2.57 -11.92
C LYS A 8 -5.50 3.78 -11.02
N LEU A 9 -4.55 4.70 -10.93
CA LEU A 9 -4.62 5.89 -10.09
C LEU A 9 -4.68 7.14 -10.98
N ALA A 10 -5.80 7.89 -10.94
CA ALA A 10 -5.97 9.15 -11.69
C ALA A 10 -5.56 9.09 -13.19
N GLY A 11 -5.94 8.02 -13.90
CA GLY A 11 -5.58 7.83 -15.31
C GLY A 11 -4.16 7.31 -15.58
N ILE A 12 -3.35 7.17 -14.54
CA ILE A 12 -2.03 6.51 -14.55
C ILE A 12 -2.22 5.07 -14.08
N LYS A 13 -1.41 4.15 -14.61
CA LYS A 13 -1.34 2.77 -14.17
C LYS A 13 -0.09 2.58 -13.32
N VAL A 14 -0.26 2.28 -12.05
CA VAL A 14 0.84 1.89 -11.17
C VAL A 14 0.97 0.37 -11.19
N VAL A 15 2.19 -0.13 -11.39
CA VAL A 15 2.52 -1.55 -11.38
C VAL A 15 3.58 -1.76 -10.31
N HIS A 16 3.43 -2.77 -9.46
CA HIS A 16 4.43 -3.09 -8.43
C HIS A 16 4.81 -4.55 -8.42
N TRP A 17 6.00 -4.85 -7.90
CA TRP A 17 6.46 -6.20 -7.64
C TRP A 17 7.51 -6.20 -6.54
N PHE A 18 7.82 -7.40 -6.04
CA PHE A 18 8.83 -7.62 -5.03
C PHE A 18 9.98 -8.45 -5.62
N LYS A 19 11.18 -8.28 -5.09
CA LYS A 19 12.36 -9.06 -5.48
C LYS A 19 12.13 -10.55 -5.20
N ASP A 20 11.72 -10.85 -3.97
CA ASP A 20 11.35 -12.19 -3.52
C ASP A 20 9.83 -12.30 -3.40
N ALA A 21 9.28 -13.50 -3.57
CA ALA A 21 7.84 -13.71 -3.60
C ALA A 21 7.18 -13.35 -2.25
N VAL A 22 6.12 -12.55 -2.31
CA VAL A 22 5.33 -12.15 -1.14
C VAL A 22 3.93 -12.72 -1.26
N ASN A 23 3.41 -13.34 -0.20
CA ASN A 23 2.03 -13.79 -0.14
C ASN A 23 1.08 -12.58 -0.30
N ALA A 24 -0.02 -12.73 -1.03
CA ALA A 24 -1.01 -11.68 -1.23
C ALA A 24 -1.51 -11.05 0.09
N ASP A 25 -1.65 -11.84 1.16
CA ASP A 25 -2.08 -11.35 2.48
C ASP A 25 -1.02 -10.46 3.17
N ASN A 26 0.22 -10.50 2.68
CA ASN A 26 1.33 -9.68 3.15
C ASN A 26 1.60 -8.49 2.24
N ASP A 27 0.92 -8.35 1.10
CA ASP A 27 1.11 -7.20 0.22
C ASP A 27 0.38 -5.97 0.81
N PRO A 28 1.11 -4.90 1.20
CA PRO A 28 0.49 -3.75 1.85
C PRO A 28 -0.17 -2.77 0.87
N LEU A 29 0.09 -2.87 -0.44
CA LEU A 29 -0.41 -1.91 -1.42
C LEU A 29 -1.92 -2.00 -1.69
N PRO A 30 -2.54 -3.20 -1.78
CA PRO A 30 -4.00 -3.32 -1.88
C PRO A 30 -4.75 -2.62 -0.74
N TRP A 31 -4.22 -2.62 0.48
CA TRP A 31 -4.86 -1.98 1.64
C TRP A 31 -5.05 -0.48 1.46
N LEU A 32 -4.10 0.17 0.78
CA LEU A 32 -4.12 1.60 0.48
C LEU A 32 -5.23 1.94 -0.54
N VAL A 33 -5.29 1.18 -1.64
CA VAL A 33 -6.11 1.50 -2.81
C VAL A 33 -7.57 1.11 -2.63
N GLU A 34 -7.83 -0.11 -2.16
CA GLU A 34 -9.20 -0.61 -2.04
C GLU A 34 -9.88 -0.03 -0.80
N GLY A 35 -9.07 0.38 0.20
CA GLY A 35 -9.55 0.83 1.51
C GLY A 35 -10.47 -0.22 2.08
N MET A 36 -9.89 -1.29 2.61
CA MET A 36 -10.52 -2.58 2.95
C MET A 36 -12.05 -2.49 3.07
N ASP A 37 -12.76 -2.77 1.96
CA ASP A 37 -14.23 -2.78 1.89
C ASP A 37 -14.86 -3.95 2.65
N ARG A 38 -14.07 -4.69 3.44
CA ARG A 38 -14.57 -5.72 4.34
C ARG A 38 -14.72 -5.14 5.73
N GLU A 39 -15.93 -5.29 6.26
CA GLU A 39 -16.23 -5.15 7.68
C GLU A 39 -15.10 -5.77 8.52
N GLU A 40 -14.63 -5.01 9.49
CA GLU A 40 -13.76 -5.39 10.62
C GLU A 40 -12.24 -5.39 10.48
N VAL A 41 -11.63 -5.32 9.29
CA VAL A 41 -10.15 -5.28 9.24
C VAL A 41 -9.62 -3.88 8.94
N ASN A 42 -9.03 -3.25 9.95
CA ASN A 42 -8.44 -1.93 9.85
C ASN A 42 -7.09 -2.03 9.09
N ALA A 43 -6.96 -1.39 7.93
CA ALA A 43 -5.72 -1.37 7.14
C ALA A 43 -4.50 -0.93 7.97
N LEU A 44 -4.70 -0.04 8.95
CA LEU A 44 -3.67 0.37 9.90
C LEU A 44 -3.22 -0.80 10.80
N GLU A 45 -4.16 -1.63 11.23
CA GLU A 45 -3.88 -2.80 12.07
C GLU A 45 -3.14 -3.87 11.27
N CYS A 46 -3.55 -4.14 10.02
CA CYS A 46 -2.80 -5.02 9.11
C CYS A 46 -1.36 -4.55 8.90
N ALA A 47 -1.16 -3.26 8.60
CA ALA A 47 0.17 -2.70 8.40
C ALA A 47 1.02 -2.78 9.68
N SER A 48 0.42 -2.51 10.84
CA SER A 48 1.08 -2.63 12.14
C SER A 48 1.45 -4.08 12.46
N HIS A 49 0.53 -5.03 12.26
CA HIS A 49 0.76 -6.45 12.48
C HIS A 49 1.87 -6.97 11.55
N LEU A 50 1.83 -6.65 10.26
CA LEU A 50 2.86 -7.06 9.29
C LEU A 50 4.26 -6.59 9.74
N LEU A 51 4.40 -5.32 10.10
CA LEU A 51 5.68 -4.77 10.57
C LEU A 51 6.16 -5.43 11.86
N ASN A 52 5.26 -5.70 12.80
CA ASN A 52 5.60 -6.37 14.05
C ASN A 52 6.03 -7.82 13.82
N SER A 53 5.33 -8.58 12.96
CA SER A 53 5.74 -9.95 12.61
C SER A 53 7.10 -10.00 11.94
N ILE A 54 7.46 -9.01 11.11
CA ILE A 54 8.81 -8.92 10.53
C ILE A 54 9.85 -8.65 11.63
N LYS A 55 9.61 -7.67 12.51
CA LYS A 55 10.52 -7.30 13.61
C LYS A 55 10.73 -8.43 14.62
N ASN A 56 9.68 -9.19 14.91
CA ASN A 56 9.73 -10.32 15.84
C ASN A 56 10.30 -11.59 15.20
N GLY A 57 10.57 -11.58 13.89
CA GLY A 57 11.11 -12.72 13.15
C GLY A 57 10.07 -13.78 12.75
N GLU A 58 8.78 -13.55 13.01
CA GLU A 58 7.69 -14.44 12.59
C GLU A 58 7.53 -14.49 11.05
N LYS A 59 7.87 -13.38 10.38
CA LYS A 59 7.93 -13.25 8.92
C LYS A 59 9.33 -12.86 8.47
N ALA A 60 10.35 -13.59 8.96
CA ALA A 60 11.75 -13.31 8.66
C ALA A 60 12.07 -13.39 7.15
N GLU A 61 11.29 -14.15 6.39
CA GLU A 61 11.40 -14.26 4.93
C GLU A 61 11.09 -12.96 4.18
N LEU A 62 10.37 -12.02 4.80
CA LEU A 62 10.08 -10.70 4.24
C LEU A 62 11.16 -9.67 4.59
N SER A 63 11.99 -9.98 5.59
CA SER A 63 13.09 -9.11 6.04
C SER A 63 14.17 -9.00 4.97
N GLY A 64 14.59 -7.78 4.65
CA GLY A 64 15.58 -7.49 3.60
C GLY A 64 15.06 -7.65 2.16
N ASN A 65 13.78 -7.99 1.97
CA ASN A 65 13.16 -8.01 0.64
C ASN A 65 13.06 -6.58 0.08
N HIS A 66 13.01 -6.45 -1.24
CA HIS A 66 12.91 -5.16 -1.93
C HIS A 66 11.60 -5.07 -2.72
N PHE A 67 11.01 -3.88 -2.74
CA PHE A 67 9.88 -3.56 -3.59
C PHE A 67 10.29 -2.67 -4.74
N TYR A 68 9.50 -2.74 -5.80
CA TYR A 68 9.62 -1.91 -6.98
C TYR A 68 8.23 -1.48 -7.41
N ALA A 69 8.09 -0.21 -7.78
CA ALA A 69 6.85 0.34 -8.31
C ALA A 69 7.14 1.26 -9.51
N ILE A 70 6.28 1.18 -10.51
CA ILE A 70 6.37 1.99 -11.72
C ILE A 70 5.02 2.64 -11.99
N SER A 71 5.05 3.94 -12.30
CA SER A 71 3.91 4.68 -12.82
C SER A 71 3.96 4.76 -14.34
N LEU A 72 2.93 4.26 -15.03
CA LEU A 72 2.82 4.22 -16.48
C LEU A 72 1.63 5.06 -16.97
N SER A 73 1.77 5.73 -18.10
CA SER A 73 0.64 6.39 -18.78
C SER A 73 0.71 6.16 -20.29
N GLY A 74 -0.45 6.22 -20.95
CA GLY A 74 -0.52 6.19 -22.40
C GLY A 74 -0.39 7.58 -23.01
N MET A 75 0.37 7.72 -24.10
CA MET A 75 0.38 8.93 -24.93
C MET A 75 0.48 8.55 -26.41
N SER A 76 -0.58 8.79 -27.19
CA SER A 76 -0.63 8.54 -28.63
C SER A 76 -0.11 7.15 -29.05
N GLY A 77 -0.58 6.10 -28.37
CA GLY A 77 -0.18 4.71 -28.64
C GLY A 77 1.15 4.27 -28.03
N ARG A 78 1.89 5.17 -27.35
CA ARG A 78 3.12 4.84 -26.62
C ARG A 78 2.85 4.70 -25.12
N VAL A 79 3.65 3.88 -24.45
CA VAL A 79 3.68 3.78 -22.99
C VAL A 79 4.80 4.69 -22.48
N MET A 80 4.44 5.65 -21.63
CA MET A 80 5.37 6.55 -20.96
C MET A 80 5.58 6.08 -19.53
N LEU A 81 6.84 5.87 -19.14
CA LEU A 81 7.26 5.73 -17.74
C LEU A 81 7.22 7.11 -17.09
N ARG A 82 6.35 7.31 -16.10
CA ARG A 82 6.21 8.57 -15.36
C ARG A 82 7.12 8.61 -14.16
N ASP A 83 7.26 7.48 -13.48
CA ASP A 83 8.08 7.38 -12.29
C ASP A 83 8.52 5.92 -12.05
N TYR A 84 9.63 5.78 -11.35
CA TYR A 84 10.18 4.51 -10.86
C TYR A 84 10.59 4.69 -9.40
N MET A 85 10.06 3.82 -8.55
CA MET A 85 10.34 3.81 -7.12
C MET A 85 10.83 2.42 -6.72
N GLU A 86 11.80 2.39 -5.83
CA GLU A 86 12.29 1.17 -5.20
C GLU A 86 12.66 1.43 -3.74
N GLY A 87 12.74 0.36 -2.96
CA GLY A 87 13.17 0.44 -1.58
C GLY A 87 13.00 -0.90 -0.87
N SER A 88 13.22 -0.90 0.44
CA SER A 88 12.99 -2.10 1.25
C SER A 88 11.51 -2.33 1.48
N PHE A 89 11.13 -3.61 1.58
CA PHE A 89 9.76 -4.02 1.87
C PHE A 89 9.27 -3.44 3.21
N GLU A 90 10.15 -3.36 4.21
CA GLU A 90 9.86 -2.81 5.53
C GLU A 90 9.56 -1.32 5.46
N GLU A 91 10.29 -0.56 4.64
CA GLU A 91 10.03 0.86 4.46
C GLU A 91 8.70 1.08 3.74
N LEU A 92 8.34 0.24 2.77
CA LEU A 92 7.01 0.27 2.15
C LEU A 92 5.91 0.02 3.20
N ALA A 93 5.99 -1.07 3.97
CA ALA A 93 5.00 -1.40 4.98
C ALA A 93 4.89 -0.30 6.05
N LYS A 94 6.02 0.30 6.44
CA LYS A 94 6.09 1.44 7.36
C LYS A 94 5.42 2.68 6.78
N ASN A 95 5.68 3.02 5.52
CA ASN A 95 5.06 4.18 4.87
C ASN A 95 3.55 4.00 4.71
N VAL A 96 3.08 2.77 4.43
CA VAL A 96 1.64 2.46 4.42
C VAL A 96 1.01 2.63 5.81
N LYS A 97 1.69 2.18 6.87
CA LYS A 97 1.24 2.43 8.25
C LYS A 97 1.17 3.94 8.55
N MET A 98 2.24 4.68 8.26
CA MET A 98 2.31 6.13 8.49
C MET A 98 1.22 6.89 7.74
N TRP A 99 0.91 6.52 6.49
CA TRP A 99 -0.20 7.12 5.74
C TRP A 99 -1.52 7.11 6.52
N PHE A 100 -1.87 5.99 7.16
CA PHE A 100 -3.10 5.89 7.93
C PHE A 100 -3.04 6.60 9.29
N GLU A 101 -1.86 6.61 9.93
CA GLU A 101 -1.67 7.34 11.20
C GLU A 101 -1.72 8.85 11.00
N ASP A 102 -1.02 9.37 9.99
CA ASP A 102 -0.89 10.80 9.71
C ASP A 102 -2.21 11.42 9.22
N LEU A 103 -3.06 10.61 8.57
CA LEU A 103 -4.40 11.02 8.13
C LEU A 103 -5.50 10.71 9.15
N SER A 104 -5.15 10.20 10.33
CA SER A 104 -6.13 9.94 11.37
C SER A 104 -6.70 11.24 11.91
N ILE A 105 -8.04 11.31 11.97
CA ILE A 105 -8.77 12.46 12.51
C ILE A 105 -9.80 12.00 13.53
N VAL A 106 -10.22 12.89 14.41
CA VAL A 106 -11.29 12.59 15.37
C VAL A 106 -12.63 12.53 14.64
N HIS A 107 -13.47 11.57 15.01
CA HIS A 107 -14.83 11.47 14.48
C HIS A 107 -15.64 12.73 14.82
N ARG A 108 -16.56 13.17 13.95
CA ARG A 108 -17.34 14.41 14.15
C ARG A 108 -18.09 14.45 15.48
N GLN A 109 -18.50 13.30 16.01
CA GLN A 109 -19.21 13.20 17.30
C GLN A 109 -18.27 13.16 18.51
N GLY A 110 -16.95 13.21 18.31
CA GLY A 110 -15.95 13.02 19.36
C GLY A 110 -15.83 11.57 19.83
N GLY A 111 -14.93 11.32 20.77
CA GLY A 111 -14.80 10.05 21.50
C GLY A 111 -14.08 8.91 20.77
N THR A 112 -13.99 8.94 19.43
CA THR A 112 -13.28 7.93 18.63
C THR A 112 -12.55 8.54 17.46
N LEU A 113 -11.63 7.79 16.84
CA LEU A 113 -11.07 8.14 15.54
C LEU A 113 -12.12 7.94 14.44
N ALA A 114 -12.06 8.78 13.41
CA ALA A 114 -12.79 8.56 12.18
C ALA A 114 -12.20 7.38 11.40
N ARG A 115 -12.99 6.84 10.47
CA ARG A 115 -12.50 5.80 9.57
C ARG A 115 -11.36 6.34 8.71
N PRO A 116 -10.26 5.60 8.54
CA PRO A 116 -9.18 6.05 7.66
C PRO A 116 -9.68 6.29 6.24
N PRO A 117 -9.19 7.34 5.54
CA PRO A 117 -9.63 7.62 4.19
C PRO A 117 -9.09 6.58 3.22
N LYS A 118 -9.87 6.26 2.19
CA LYS A 118 -9.36 5.53 1.01
C LYS A 118 -8.37 6.42 0.28
N PHE A 119 -7.37 5.83 -0.37
CA PHE A 119 -6.36 6.60 -1.10
C PHE A 119 -6.96 7.56 -2.14
N TYR A 120 -7.93 7.11 -2.94
CA TYR A 120 -8.63 7.97 -3.91
C TYR A 120 -9.42 9.11 -3.29
N ALA A 121 -9.86 8.99 -2.04
CA ALA A 121 -10.62 10.05 -1.38
C ALA A 121 -9.75 11.29 -1.08
N VAL A 122 -8.42 11.13 -1.08
CA VAL A 122 -7.45 12.19 -0.77
C VAL A 122 -6.82 12.80 -2.03
N LEU A 123 -6.85 12.09 -3.17
CA LEU A 123 -6.13 12.49 -4.38
C LEU A 123 -6.80 13.60 -5.23
N GLY A 124 -8.02 14.03 -4.88
CA GLY A 124 -8.75 15.08 -5.59
C GLY A 124 -9.58 14.60 -6.77
#